data_AF-A0A543E0I0-F1
#
_entry.id   AF-A0A543E0I0-F1
#
_cell.length_a   1.000
_cell.length_b   1.000
_cell.length_c   1.000
_cell.angle_alpha   90.00
_cell.angle_beta   90.00
_cell.angle_gamma   90.00
#
_symmetry.space_group_name_H-M   'P 1'
#
loop_
_entity.id
_entity.type
_entity.pdbx_description
1 polymer ?
#
loop_
_entity_poly.entity_id
_entity_poly.type
_entity_poly.pdbx_seq_one_letter_code
_entity_poly.pdbx_strand_id
1 'polypeptide(L)'
;MLSVHLLAVLAQPVLAGRYLIGDVDAMAAHGLVGSLLALVAMFVIAAALAYVLVVRGRVWILPVTVLLFLADGFQIGVGYSRELNLHVPLGVGIVVGAVLLTTWAWMPVAARPRGRR
;
A
#
# COMPACT_ATOMS: atom_id res chain seq x y z
N MET A 1 10.11 4.09 0.69
CA MET A 1 9.10 3.18 1.28
C MET A 1 7.78 3.23 0.53
N LEU A 2 7.10 4.37 0.42
CA LEU A 2 5.85 4.47 -0.35
C LEU A 2 5.98 4.01 -1.81
N SER A 3 7.03 4.41 -2.54
CA SER A 3 7.24 3.92 -3.91
C SER A 3 7.44 2.40 -4.00
N VAL A 4 8.07 1.79 -2.99
CA VAL A 4 8.27 0.33 -2.94
C VAL A 4 6.93 -0.37 -2.70
N HIS A 5 6.13 0.15 -1.76
CA HIS A 5 4.76 -0.31 -1.53
C HIS A 5 3.92 -0.21 -2.79
N LEU A 6 3.93 0.94 -3.47
CA LEU A 6 3.20 1.16 -4.72
C LEU A 6 3.58 0.13 -5.79
N LEU A 7 4.89 -0.09 -6.02
CA LEU A 7 5.34 -1.08 -7.00
C LEU A 7 4.85 -2.49 -6.67
N ALA A 8 4.92 -2.88 -5.40
CA ALA A 8 4.44 -4.19 -4.94
C ALA A 8 2.92 -4.34 -5.10
N VAL A 9 2.14 -3.30 -4.79
CA VAL A 9 0.68 -3.30 -4.98
C VAL A 9 0.31 -3.33 -6.46
N LEU A 10 1.02 -2.60 -7.32
CA LEU A 10 0.80 -2.63 -8.78
C LEU A 10 1.16 -3.99 -9.40
N ALA A 11 2.09 -4.73 -8.80
CA ALA A 11 2.43 -6.08 -9.23
C ALA A 11 1.31 -7.09 -8.91
N GLN A 12 0.50 -6.88 -7.86
CA GLN A 12 -0.56 -7.81 -7.45
C GLN A 12 -1.56 -8.17 -8.57
N PRO A 13 -2.20 -7.21 -9.28
CA PRO A 13 -3.12 -7.54 -10.36
C PRO A 13 -2.43 -8.20 -11.57
N VAL A 14 -1.15 -7.89 -11.82
CA VAL A 14 -0.38 -8.55 -12.88
C VAL A 14 -0.15 -10.02 -12.53
N LEU A 15 0.27 -10.32 -11.31
CA LEU A 15 0.48 -11.69 -10.84
C LEU A 15 -0.84 -12.48 -10.79
N ALA A 16 -1.92 -11.86 -10.30
CA ALA A 16 -3.25 -12.46 -10.32
C ALA A 16 -3.71 -12.74 -11.76
N GLY A 17 -3.52 -11.78 -12.68
CA GLY A 17 -3.84 -11.95 -14.09
C GLY A 17 -3.04 -13.08 -14.75
N ARG A 18 -1.74 -13.21 -14.46
CA ARG A 18 -0.90 -14.32 -14.92
C ARG A 18 -1.43 -15.67 -14.46
N TYR A 19 -1.82 -15.78 -13.19
CA TYR A 19 -2.46 -16.98 -12.68
C TYR A 19 -3.76 -17.32 -13.44
N LEU A 20 -4.62 -16.32 -13.69
CA LEU A 20 -5.89 -16.52 -14.40
C LEU A 20 -5.71 -16.99 -15.86
N ILE A 21 -4.56 -16.70 -16.49
CA ILE A 21 -4.23 -17.19 -17.84
C ILE A 21 -3.41 -18.49 -17.84
N GLY A 22 -3.25 -19.16 -16.68
CA GLY A 22 -2.67 -20.50 -16.56
C GLY A 22 -1.25 -20.58 -16.00
N ASP A 23 -0.63 -19.45 -15.64
CA ASP A 23 0.68 -19.44 -14.98
C ASP A 23 0.53 -19.73 -13.48
N VAL A 24 0.51 -21.01 -13.11
CA VAL A 24 0.22 -21.45 -11.74
C VAL A 24 1.24 -20.96 -10.71
N ASP A 25 2.49 -20.77 -11.10
CA ASP A 25 3.57 -20.28 -10.23
C ASP A 25 3.35 -18.81 -9.82
N ALA A 26 2.65 -18.03 -10.65
CA ALA A 26 2.30 -16.65 -10.33
C ALA A 26 1.40 -16.54 -9.09
N MET A 27 0.67 -17.59 -8.69
CA MET A 27 -0.09 -17.61 -7.43
C MET A 27 0.84 -17.59 -6.21
N ALA A 28 1.92 -18.36 -6.23
CA ALA A 28 2.89 -18.37 -5.13
C ALA A 28 3.59 -17.00 -5.01
N ALA A 29 3.95 -16.40 -6.15
CA ALA A 29 4.50 -15.05 -6.19
C ALA A 29 3.50 -14.00 -5.69
N HIS A 30 2.23 -14.08 -6.12
CA HIS A 30 1.14 -13.20 -5.66
C HIS A 30 1.00 -13.26 -4.13
N GLY A 31 0.89 -14.48 -3.57
CA GLY A 31 0.78 -14.69 -2.12
C GLY A 31 1.99 -14.18 -1.33
N LEU A 32 3.21 -14.42 -1.83
CA LEU A 32 4.43 -13.94 -1.19
C LEU A 32 4.50 -12.40 -1.18
N VAL A 33 4.36 -11.76 -2.35
CA VAL A 33 4.42 -10.29 -2.45
C VAL A 33 3.27 -9.66 -1.66
N GLY A 34 2.07 -10.24 -1.73
CA GLY A 34 0.90 -9.79 -0.97
C GLY A 34 1.12 -9.85 0.54
N SER A 35 1.75 -10.92 1.04
CA SER A 35 2.07 -11.05 2.46
C SER A 35 3.14 -10.05 2.92
N LEU A 36 4.11 -9.73 2.05
CA LEU A 36 5.15 -8.75 2.33
C LEU A 36 4.63 -7.31 2.34
N LEU A 37 3.49 -7.00 1.70
CA LEU A 37 2.91 -5.65 1.68
C LEU A 37 2.64 -5.12 3.09
N ALA A 38 2.09 -5.94 3.99
CA ALA A 38 1.83 -5.52 5.38
C ALA A 38 3.13 -5.12 6.11
N LEU A 39 4.22 -5.87 5.90
CA LEU A 39 5.53 -5.52 6.45
C LEU A 39 6.06 -4.20 5.85
N VAL A 40 5.95 -4.02 4.53
CA VAL A 40 6.34 -2.77 3.86
C VAL A 40 5.49 -1.59 4.38
N ALA A 41 4.20 -1.81 4.62
CA ALA A 41 3.30 -0.80 5.17
C ALA A 41 3.67 -0.41 6.61
N MET A 42 4.19 -1.33 7.43
CA MET A 42 4.78 -0.97 8.73
C MET A 42 5.97 -0.02 8.59
N PHE A 43 6.85 -0.25 7.61
CA PHE A 43 7.95 0.68 7.30
C PHE A 43 7.44 2.02 6.74
N VAL A 44 6.31 2.03 6.03
CA VAL A 44 5.64 3.26 5.60
C VAL A 44 5.11 4.04 6.82
N ILE A 45 4.54 3.38 7.82
CA ILE A 45 4.14 4.02 9.08
C ILE A 45 5.35 4.63 9.80
N ALA A 46 6.45 3.87 9.91
CA ALA A 46 7.69 4.38 10.52
C ALA A 46 8.23 5.62 9.77
N ALA A 47 8.23 5.59 8.43
CA ALA A 47 8.62 6.72 7.61
C ALA A 47 7.67 7.93 7.77
N ALA A 48 6.36 7.69 7.89
CA ALA A 48 5.37 8.73 8.16
C ALA A 48 5.58 9.37 9.54
N LEU A 49 5.92 8.57 10.57
CA LEU A 49 6.24 9.08 11.89
C LEU A 49 7.49 9.96 11.86
N ALA A 50 8.56 9.52 11.19
CA ALA A 50 9.75 10.35 10.98
C ALA A 50 9.42 11.65 10.22
N TYR A 51 8.61 11.57 9.17
CA TYR A 51 8.15 12.75 8.41
C TYR A 51 7.40 13.76 9.30
N VAL A 52 6.50 13.29 10.16
CA VAL A 52 5.72 14.17 11.06
C VAL A 52 6.58 14.75 12.18
N LEU A 53 7.46 13.95 12.80
CA LEU A 53 8.23 14.37 13.97
C LEU A 53 9.47 15.20 13.61
N VAL A 54 10.21 14.80 12.58
CA VAL A 54 11.50 15.42 12.21
C VAL A 54 11.31 16.57 11.24
N VAL A 55 10.54 16.35 10.17
CA VAL A 55 10.33 17.34 9.10
C VAL A 55 9.14 18.26 9.39
N ARG A 56 8.44 18.03 10.52
CA ARG A 56 7.19 18.72 10.89
C ARG A 56 6.16 18.64 9.77
N GLY A 57 6.03 17.48 9.15
CA GLY A 57 5.12 17.23 8.04
C GLY A 57 3.63 17.31 8.40
N ARG A 58 2.78 16.98 7.42
CA ARG A 58 1.32 16.86 7.60
C ARG A 58 0.97 15.68 8.52
N VAL A 59 0.32 15.98 9.65
CA VAL A 59 -0.08 14.97 10.65
C VAL A 59 -1.14 13.98 10.17
N TRP A 60 -1.95 14.37 9.18
CA TRP A 60 -3.00 13.50 8.63
C TRP A 60 -2.44 12.25 7.95
N ILE A 61 -1.14 12.22 7.61
CA ILE A 61 -0.50 11.06 7.00
C ILE A 61 -0.46 9.86 7.94
N LEU A 62 -0.35 10.06 9.26
CA LEU A 62 -0.30 8.96 10.23
C LEU A 62 -1.55 8.07 10.20
N PRO A 63 -2.78 8.58 10.37
CA PRO A 63 -3.96 7.72 10.28
C PRO A 63 -4.13 7.10 8.88
N VAL A 64 -3.70 7.77 7.81
CA VAL A 64 -3.78 7.23 6.44
C VAL A 64 -2.83 6.05 6.23
N THR A 65 -1.59 6.11 6.72
CA THR A 65 -0.65 4.99 6.60
C THR A 65 -1.02 3.82 7.51
N VAL A 66 -1.62 4.09 8.68
CA VAL A 66 -2.21 3.05 9.53
C VAL A 66 -3.39 2.38 8.83
N LEU A 67 -4.29 3.14 8.22
CA LEU A 67 -5.41 2.59 7.45
C LEU A 67 -4.92 1.73 6.29
N LEU A 68 -3.87 2.16 5.58
CA LEU A 68 -3.25 1.38 4.50
C LEU A 68 -2.71 0.03 5.01
N PHE A 69 -2.00 0.01 6.14
CA PHE A 69 -1.52 -1.22 6.78
C PHE A 69 -2.67 -2.17 7.16
N LEU A 70 -3.73 -1.63 7.77
CA LEU A 70 -4.90 -2.43 8.13
C LEU A 70 -5.62 -2.96 6.89
N ALA A 71 -5.70 -2.17 5.82
CA ALA A 71 -6.28 -2.60 4.55
C ALA A 71 -5.46 -3.72 3.91
N ASP A 72 -4.13 -3.62 3.89
CA ASP A 72 -3.24 -4.70 3.42
C ASP A 72 -3.42 -5.98 4.24
N GLY A 73 -3.47 -5.87 5.58
CA GLY A 73 -3.71 -7.00 6.47
C GLY A 73 -5.06 -7.67 6.23
N PHE A 74 -6.12 -6.88 6.10
CA PHE A 74 -7.45 -7.39 5.78
C PHE A 74 -7.50 -8.03 4.39
N GLN A 75 -6.84 -7.43 3.40
CA GLN A 75 -6.71 -7.95 2.04
C GLN A 75 -6.05 -9.34 2.00
N ILE A 76 -5.04 -9.57 2.84
CA ILE A 76 -4.40 -10.90 3.00
C ILE A 76 -5.44 -11.93 3.47
N GLY A 77 -6.18 -11.64 4.53
CA GLY A 77 -7.21 -12.56 5.07
C GLY A 77 -8.32 -12.86 4.06
N VAL A 78 -8.81 -11.84 3.36
CA VAL A 78 -9.81 -11.96 2.30
C VAL A 78 -9.28 -12.76 1.10
N GLY A 79 -7.99 -12.60 0.76
CA GLY A 79 -7.31 -13.39 -0.29
C GLY A 79 -7.22 -14.88 0.06
N TYR A 80 -6.76 -15.21 1.28
CA TYR A 80 -6.66 -16.60 1.73
C TYR A 80 -8.02 -17.29 1.92
N SER A 81 -9.06 -16.54 2.28
CA SER A 81 -10.45 -17.04 2.33
C SER A 81 -11.10 -17.16 0.95
N ARG A 82 -10.44 -16.72 -0.12
CA ARG A 82 -10.92 -16.80 -1.52
C ARG A 82 -12.20 -16.00 -1.77
N GLU A 83 -12.45 -14.97 -0.96
CA GLU A 83 -13.61 -14.09 -1.10
C GLU A 83 -13.37 -13.02 -2.18
N LEU A 84 -13.33 -13.44 -3.45
CA LEU A 84 -12.93 -12.59 -4.57
C LEU A 84 -13.79 -11.34 -4.75
N ASN A 85 -15.08 -11.43 -4.40
CA ASN A 85 -16.02 -10.31 -4.44
C ASN A 85 -15.62 -9.16 -3.51
N LEU A 86 -14.88 -9.45 -2.44
CA LEU A 86 -14.31 -8.46 -1.53
C LEU A 86 -12.84 -8.17 -1.86
N HIS A 87 -12.07 -9.22 -2.18
CA HIS A 87 -10.64 -9.13 -2.45
C HIS A 87 -10.35 -8.18 -3.62
N VAL A 88 -11.08 -8.32 -4.73
CA VAL A 88 -10.78 -7.56 -5.94
C VAL A 88 -11.11 -6.08 -5.77
N PRO A 89 -12.32 -5.67 -5.30
CA PRO A 89 -12.60 -4.26 -5.07
C PRO A 89 -11.71 -3.62 -4.01
N LEU A 90 -11.41 -4.34 -2.91
CA LEU A 90 -10.50 -3.84 -1.87
C LEU A 90 -9.09 -3.64 -2.43
N GLY A 91 -8.57 -4.61 -3.19
CA GLY A 91 -7.27 -4.52 -3.86
C GLY A 91 -7.18 -3.32 -4.80
N VAL A 92 -8.22 -3.06 -5.60
CA VAL A 92 -8.31 -1.87 -6.45
C VAL A 92 -8.31 -0.59 -5.60
N GLY A 93 -9.05 -0.55 -4.50
CA GLY A 93 -9.03 0.57 -3.55
C GLY A 93 -7.64 0.84 -2.97
N ILE A 94 -6.91 -0.22 -2.59
CA ILE A 94 -5.52 -0.13 -2.10
C ILE A 94 -4.60 0.41 -3.21
N VAL A 95 -4.72 -0.09 -4.44
CA VAL A 95 -3.95 0.43 -5.61
C VAL A 95 -4.18 1.93 -5.77
N VAL A 96 -5.44 2.37 -5.82
CA VAL A 96 -5.79 3.79 -5.99
C VAL A 96 -5.25 4.63 -4.82
N GLY A 97 -5.45 4.17 -3.59
CA GLY A 97 -4.93 4.85 -2.40
C GLY A 97 -3.41 4.97 -2.40
N ALA A 98 -2.70 3.90 -2.75
CA ALA A 98 -1.25 3.87 -2.85
C ALA A 98 -0.72 4.81 -3.95
N VAL A 99 -1.38 4.86 -5.11
CA VAL A 99 -1.06 5.80 -6.20
C VAL A 99 -1.23 7.23 -5.69
N LEU A 100 -2.40 7.58 -5.18
CA LEU A 100 -2.70 8.95 -4.72
C LEU A 100 -1.75 9.41 -3.61
N LEU A 101 -1.51 8.55 -2.61
CA LEU A 101 -0.63 8.85 -1.49
C LEU A 101 0.83 9.00 -1.94
N THR A 102 1.29 8.13 -2.84
CA THR A 102 2.64 8.21 -3.38
C THR A 102 2.80 9.45 -4.24
N THR A 103 1.87 9.73 -5.16
CA THR A 103 1.89 10.95 -5.97
C THR A 103 1.91 12.19 -5.09
N TRP A 104 1.05 12.26 -4.06
CA TRP A 104 1.05 13.37 -3.11
C TRP A 104 2.40 13.51 -2.40
N ALA A 105 3.02 12.41 -1.95
CA ALA A 105 4.29 12.42 -1.24
C ALA A 105 5.44 13.00 -2.10
N TRP A 106 5.34 12.88 -3.43
CA TRP A 106 6.29 13.47 -4.38
C TRP A 106 5.94 14.90 -4.81
N MET A 107 4.75 15.42 -4.45
CA MET A 107 4.38 16.80 -4.77
C MET A 107 5.07 17.80 -3.83
N PRO A 108 5.37 19.04 -4.30
CA PRO A 108 5.98 20.09 -3.46
C PRO A 108 5.17 20.44 -2.21
N VAL A 109 3.86 20.22 -2.23
CA VAL A 109 2.97 20.47 -1.07
C VAL A 109 3.32 19.58 0.14
N ALA A 110 3.81 18.36 -0.09
CA ALA A 110 4.21 17.43 0.97
C ALA A 110 5.52 17.87 1.64
N ALA A 111 6.42 18.52 0.92
CA ALA A 111 7.69 19.01 1.45
C ALA A 111 7.55 20.25 2.37
N ARG A 112 6.39 20.93 2.36
CA ARG A 112 6.17 22.16 3.14
C ARG A 112 5.99 21.84 4.63
N PRO A 113 6.87 22.33 5.53
CA PRO A 113 6.71 22.14 6.97
C PRO A 113 5.42 22.77 7.49
N ARG A 114 4.76 22.10 8.43
CA ARG A 114 3.59 22.61 9.14
C ARG A 114 3.98 23.79 10.02
N GLY A 115 3.31 24.92 9.84
CA GLY A 115 3.45 26.11 10.69
C GLY A 115 4.33 27.23 10.14
N ARG A 116 4.91 27.10 8.93
CA ARG A 116 5.42 28.26 8.19
C ARG A 116 4.24 28.91 7.45
N ARG A 117 3.69 29.98 8.03
CA ARG A 117 2.91 30.98 7.30
C ARG A 117 3.88 31.96 6.66
#